data_AF-A0A3Q0IRA4-F1
#
_entry.id   AF-A0A3Q0IRA4-F1
#
_cell.length_a   1.000
_cell.length_b   1.000
_cell.length_c   1.000
_cell.angle_alpha   90.00
_cell.angle_beta   90.00
_cell.angle_gamma   90.00
#
_symmetry.space_group_name_H-M   'P 1'
#
loop_
_entity.id
_entity.type
_entity.pdbx_description
1 polymer ?
#
loop_
_entity_poly.entity_id
_entity_poly.type
_entity_poly.pdbx_seq_one_letter_code
_entity_poly.pdbx_strand_id
1 'polypeptide(L)'
;MKYAQEYFPNAMADKFRAQTSPFHDYLFTPESTDVKPVVWWMAQKRWVHEETIQLADQLCTAVSSSAGIERLFSTFGLVLSKIRNRLGTEKAARLVTIFRGLNQEPTVMEAE
;
A
#
# COMPACT_ATOMS: atom_id res chain seq x y z
N MET A 1 0.63 -16.71 1.01
CA MET A 1 1.04 -17.41 -0.23
C MET A 1 0.12 -18.58 -0.62
N LYS A 2 -0.23 -19.54 0.27
CA LYS A 2 -1.09 -20.69 -0.09
C LYS A 2 -2.51 -20.33 -0.56
N TYR A 3 -3.16 -19.37 0.08
CA TYR A 3 -4.53 -18.94 -0.24
C TYR A 3 -4.69 -18.42 -1.69
N ALA A 4 -3.74 -17.62 -2.18
CA ALA A 4 -3.82 -17.06 -3.53
C ALA A 4 -3.64 -18.12 -4.62
N GLN A 5 -2.77 -19.10 -4.40
CA GLN A 5 -2.50 -20.21 -5.34
C GLN A 5 -3.68 -21.18 -5.47
N GLU A 6 -4.49 -21.33 -4.42
CA GLU A 6 -5.64 -22.24 -4.37
C GLU A 6 -6.88 -21.67 -5.09
N TYR A 7 -7.15 -20.38 -4.91
CA TYR A 7 -8.37 -19.75 -5.45
C TYR A 7 -8.17 -19.01 -6.77
N PHE A 8 -6.93 -18.62 -7.06
CA PHE A 8 -6.58 -17.94 -8.30
C PHE A 8 -5.36 -18.62 -8.93
N PRO A 9 -5.52 -19.82 -9.52
CA PRO A 9 -4.41 -20.57 -10.11
C PRO A 9 -3.71 -19.82 -11.25
N ASN A 10 -4.38 -18.80 -11.81
CA ASN A 10 -3.85 -17.89 -12.84
C ASN A 10 -3.52 -16.47 -12.30
N ALA A 11 -3.76 -16.17 -11.02
CA ALA A 11 -3.30 -14.89 -10.46
C ALA A 11 -1.78 -14.97 -10.32
N MET A 12 -1.10 -14.22 -11.18
CA MET A 12 0.32 -13.87 -11.20
C MET A 12 1.16 -14.73 -10.24
N ALA A 13 1.21 -16.03 -10.52
CA ALA A 13 2.08 -16.94 -9.80
C ALA A 13 3.52 -16.52 -10.09
N ASP A 14 4.45 -16.86 -9.19
CA ASP A 14 5.92 -16.74 -9.32
C ASP A 14 6.50 -17.26 -10.67
N LYS A 15 5.66 -17.86 -11.52
CA LYS A 15 5.93 -18.30 -12.89
C LYS A 15 5.92 -17.20 -13.94
N PHE A 16 5.37 -16.00 -13.69
CA PHE A 16 5.54 -14.86 -14.58
C PHE A 16 6.89 -14.15 -14.34
N ARG A 17 7.98 -14.92 -14.41
CA ARG A 17 9.28 -14.33 -14.69
C ARG A 17 9.22 -13.85 -16.12
N ALA A 18 9.38 -12.56 -16.36
CA ALA A 18 9.54 -12.09 -17.71
C ALA A 18 10.87 -12.64 -18.24
N GLN A 19 10.81 -13.74 -19.00
CA GLN A 19 11.96 -14.40 -19.63
C GLN A 19 12.50 -13.58 -20.82
N THR A 20 12.11 -12.31 -20.91
CA THR A 20 12.32 -11.45 -22.06
C THR A 20 12.70 -10.07 -21.57
N SER A 21 13.52 -9.38 -22.37
CA SER A 21 13.81 -7.95 -22.18
C SER A 21 12.53 -7.16 -21.87
N PRO A 22 12.55 -6.20 -20.93
CA PRO A 22 13.71 -5.65 -20.22
C PRO A 22 14.07 -6.33 -18.89
N PHE A 23 13.41 -7.42 -18.51
CA PHE A 23 13.55 -7.99 -17.16
C PHE A 23 14.64 -9.07 -17.12
N HIS A 24 15.54 -8.94 -16.15
CA HIS A 24 16.62 -9.90 -15.92
C HIS A 24 16.29 -10.83 -14.75
N ASP A 25 16.87 -12.04 -14.77
CA ASP A 25 16.62 -13.07 -13.75
C ASP A 25 16.93 -12.61 -12.31
N TYR A 26 17.92 -11.71 -12.15
CA TYR A 26 18.28 -11.18 -10.84
C TYR A 26 17.19 -10.28 -10.23
N LEU A 27 16.20 -9.84 -11.00
CA LEU A 27 15.07 -9.07 -10.48
C LEU A 27 14.01 -9.95 -9.79
N PHE A 28 14.13 -11.28 -9.93
CA PHE A 28 13.19 -12.27 -9.42
C PHE A 28 13.84 -13.21 -8.39
N THR A 29 14.81 -12.70 -7.64
CA THR A 29 15.44 -13.44 -6.54
C THR A 29 14.51 -13.46 -5.31
N PRO A 30 14.68 -14.39 -4.36
CA PRO A 30 13.85 -14.42 -3.16
C PRO A 30 13.84 -13.08 -2.42
N GLU A 31 14.96 -12.36 -2.40
CA GLU A 31 15.11 -11.05 -1.76
C GLU A 31 14.26 -9.95 -2.44
N SER A 32 13.87 -10.14 -3.71
CA SER A 32 13.00 -9.19 -4.41
C SER A 32 11.58 -9.19 -3.84
N THR A 33 11.19 -10.23 -3.10
CA THR A 33 9.87 -10.30 -2.43
C THR A 33 9.77 -9.44 -1.18
N ASP A 34 10.91 -9.06 -0.59
CA ASP A 34 10.98 -8.18 0.59
C ASP A 34 10.91 -6.69 0.20
N VAL A 35 11.11 -6.37 -1.08
CA VAL A 35 11.07 -5.00 -1.59
C VAL A 35 9.62 -4.57 -1.81
N LYS A 36 9.29 -3.33 -1.43
CA LYS A 36 7.97 -2.74 -1.71
C LYS A 36 7.70 -2.75 -3.23
N PRO A 37 6.51 -3.20 -3.69
CA PRO A 37 6.21 -3.32 -5.12
C PRO A 37 6.45 -2.04 -5.94
N VAL A 38 6.10 -0.87 -5.39
CA VAL A 38 6.34 0.44 -6.02
C VAL A 38 7.85 0.68 -6.24
N VAL A 39 8.67 0.37 -5.25
CA VAL A 39 10.12 0.57 -5.29
C VAL A 39 10.74 -0.36 -6.34
N TRP A 40 10.26 -1.60 -6.42
CA TRP A 40 10.68 -2.55 -7.45
C TRP A 40 10.40 -1.98 -8.84
N TRP A 41 9.16 -1.54 -9.14
CA TRP A 41 8.82 -0.95 -10.44
C TRP A 41 9.64 0.30 -10.79
N MET A 42 9.85 1.19 -9.81
CA MET A 42 10.63 2.41 -10.01
C MET A 42 12.09 2.12 -10.37
N ALA A 43 12.68 1.02 -9.88
CA ALA A 43 14.04 0.62 -10.23
C ALA A 43 14.20 0.27 -11.71
N GLN A 44 13.12 -0.11 -12.42
CA GLN A 44 13.16 -0.42 -13.85
C GLN A 44 12.82 0.75 -14.76
N LYS A 45 12.65 1.97 -14.22
CA LYS A 45 12.27 3.18 -14.98
C LYS A 45 13.14 3.46 -16.20
N ARG A 46 14.41 3.05 -16.18
CA ARG A 46 15.35 3.22 -17.29
C ARG A 46 15.04 2.33 -18.50
N TRP A 47 14.42 1.17 -18.26
CA TRP A 47 14.28 0.10 -19.26
C TRP A 47 12.83 -0.15 -19.67
N VAL A 48 11.87 0.43 -18.94
CA VAL A 48 10.43 0.31 -19.15
C VAL A 48 9.86 1.69 -19.53
N HIS A 49 8.85 1.71 -20.39
CA HIS A 49 8.19 2.96 -20.79
C HIS A 49 7.56 3.68 -19.59
N GLU A 50 7.65 5.01 -19.57
CA GLU A 50 7.12 5.85 -18.48
C GLU A 50 5.64 5.57 -18.19
N GLU A 51 4.83 5.35 -19.23
CA GLU A 51 3.39 5.05 -19.09
C GLU A 51 3.14 3.77 -18.28
N THR A 52 3.98 2.75 -18.47
CA THR A 52 3.88 1.49 -17.72
C THR A 52 4.30 1.68 -16.27
N ILE A 53 5.32 2.49 -16.00
CA ILE A 53 5.74 2.84 -14.64
C ILE A 53 4.64 3.62 -13.92
N GLN A 54 4.02 4.60 -14.59
CA GLN A 54 2.90 5.37 -14.03
C GLN A 54 1.70 4.47 -13.72
N LEU A 55 1.36 3.54 -14.62
CA LEU A 55 0.29 2.57 -14.38
C LEU A 55 0.60 1.66 -13.19
N ALA A 56 1.84 1.16 -13.08
CA ALA A 56 2.27 0.33 -11.98
C ALA A 56 2.23 1.08 -10.64
N ASP A 57 2.67 2.34 -10.62
CA ASP A 57 2.59 3.20 -9.44
C ASP A 57 1.14 3.44 -9.02
N GLN A 58 0.26 3.79 -9.95
CA GLN A 58 -1.17 3.94 -9.68
C GLN A 58 -1.81 2.65 -9.14
N LEU A 59 -1.48 1.51 -9.74
CA LEU A 59 -2.03 0.21 -9.32
C LEU A 59 -1.55 -0.17 -7.91
N CYS A 60 -0.26 0.04 -7.61
CA CYS A 60 0.33 -0.32 -6.33
C CYS A 60 -0.03 0.67 -5.20
N THR A 61 -0.35 1.92 -5.54
CA THR A 61 -0.82 2.95 -4.59
C THR A 61 -2.34 3.00 -4.47
N ALA A 62 -3.07 2.35 -5.38
CA ALA A 62 -4.52 2.25 -5.32
C ALA A 62 -4.93 1.57 -4.00
N VAL A 63 -5.76 2.29 -3.24
CA VAL A 63 -6.31 1.76 -2.00
C VAL A 63 -7.26 0.60 -2.33
N SER A 64 -6.84 -0.61 -1.99
CA SER A 64 -7.57 -1.85 -2.32
C SER A 64 -8.96 -1.96 -1.68
N SER A 65 -9.26 -1.18 -0.63
CA SER A 65 -10.54 -1.26 0.10
C SER A 65 -10.96 0.05 0.75
N SER A 66 -12.26 0.35 0.74
CA SER A 66 -12.88 1.44 1.49
C SER A 66 -12.71 1.31 3.01
N ALA A 67 -12.35 0.12 3.51
CA ALA A 67 -12.20 -0.16 4.94
C ALA A 67 -11.25 0.82 5.66
N GLY A 68 -10.22 1.34 4.98
CA GLY A 68 -9.33 2.35 5.54
C GLY A 68 -10.05 3.67 5.84
N ILE A 69 -10.91 4.11 4.91
CA ILE A 69 -11.75 5.31 5.06
C ILE A 69 -12.87 5.05 6.09
N GLU A 70 -13.44 3.86 6.12
CA GLU A 70 -14.46 3.49 7.12
C GLU A 70 -13.90 3.51 8.55
N ARG A 71 -12.66 3.04 8.76
CA ARG A 71 -11.96 3.18 10.06
C ARG A 71 -11.75 4.64 10.43
N LEU A 72 -11.43 5.50 9.46
CA LEU A 72 -11.30 6.94 9.67
C LEU A 72 -12.64 7.56 10.10
N PHE A 73 -13.74 7.23 9.40
CA PHE A 73 -15.07 7.72 9.77
C PHE A 73 -15.56 7.18 11.11
N SER A 74 -15.24 5.93 11.45
CA SER A 74 -15.56 5.37 12.77
C SER A 74 -14.82 6.11 13.89
N THR A 75 -13.52 6.39 13.68
CA THR A 75 -12.71 7.20 14.60
C THR A 75 -13.26 8.62 14.73
N PHE A 76 -13.64 9.23 13.60
CA PHE A 76 -14.26 10.56 13.59
C PHE A 76 -15.59 10.56 14.34
N GLY A 77 -16.43 9.54 14.11
CA GLY A 77 -17.67 9.33 14.84
C GLY A 77 -17.44 9.19 16.35
N LEU A 78 -16.43 8.44 16.78
CA LEU A 78 -16.08 8.29 18.19
C LEU A 78 -15.68 9.63 18.84
N VAL A 79 -14.79 10.39 18.19
CA VAL A 79 -14.31 11.69 18.69
C VAL A 79 -15.45 12.70 18.78
N LEU A 80 -16.28 12.78 17.73
CA LEU A 80 -17.36 13.75 17.62
C LEU A 80 -18.56 13.43 18.53
N SER A 81 -18.93 12.15 18.67
CA SER A 81 -20.16 11.76 19.36
C SER A 81 -19.95 11.34 20.82
N LYS A 82 -18.89 10.58 21.12
CA LYS A 82 -18.74 9.91 22.43
C LYS A 82 -17.71 10.57 23.35
N ILE A 83 -16.57 11.05 22.81
CA ILE A 83 -15.46 11.53 23.64
C ILE A 83 -15.58 13.03 23.95
N ARG A 84 -16.04 13.86 23.01
CA ARG A 84 -16.31 15.28 23.27
C ARG A 84 -17.57 15.75 22.56
N ASN A 85 -18.57 16.12 23.35
CA ASN A 85 -19.78 16.74 22.86
C ASN A 85 -19.43 18.10 22.21
N ARG A 86 -19.63 18.23 20.89
CA ARG A 86 -19.57 19.48 20.09
C ARG A 86 -18.18 20.10 19.83
N LEU A 87 -17.22 19.34 19.28
CA LEU A 87 -16.14 20.01 18.54
C LEU A 87 -16.65 20.52 17.19
N GLY A 88 -16.23 21.72 16.81
CA GLY A 88 -16.28 22.13 15.42
C GLY A 88 -15.46 21.19 14.54
N THR A 89 -15.89 21.01 13.29
CA THR A 89 -15.33 20.07 12.32
C THR A 89 -13.81 20.16 12.20
N GLU A 90 -13.25 21.37 12.18
CA GLU A 90 -11.82 21.62 12.09
C GLU A 90 -11.04 21.02 13.28
N LYS A 91 -11.54 21.23 14.51
CA LYS A 91 -10.89 20.71 15.72
C LYS A 91 -11.04 19.19 15.81
N ALA A 92 -12.18 18.65 15.39
CA ALA A 92 -12.40 17.21 15.32
C ALA A 92 -11.45 16.54 14.32
N ALA A 93 -11.26 17.13 13.14
CA ALA A 93 -10.33 16.62 12.12
C ALA A 93 -8.89 16.56 12.64
N ARG A 94 -8.38 17.63 13.26
CA ARG A 94 -7.03 17.64 13.87
C ARG A 94 -6.88 16.56 14.94
N LEU A 95 -7.90 16.36 15.77
CA LEU A 95 -7.86 15.38 16.86
C LEU A 95 -7.90 13.94 16.33
N VAL A 96 -8.65 13.69 15.26
CA VAL A 96 -8.63 12.39 14.56
C VAL A 96 -7.26 12.12 13.92
N THR A 97 -6.60 13.13 13.35
CA THR A 97 -5.22 12.98 12.85
C THR A 97 -4.26 12.58 13.95
N ILE A 98 -4.31 13.25 15.12
CA ILE A 98 -3.47 12.91 16.28
C ILE A 98 -3.80 11.50 16.80
N PHE A 99 -5.09 11.19 16.99
CA PHE A 99 -5.53 9.89 17.47
C PHE A 99 -5.08 8.76 16.54
N ARG A 100 -5.18 8.96 15.23
CA ARG A 100 -4.67 8.01 14.24
C ARG A 100 -3.15 7.87 14.34
N GLY A 101 -2.41 8.96 14.43
CA GLY A 101 -0.95 8.92 14.55
C GLY A 101 -0.47 8.20 15.82
N LEU A 102 -1.15 8.39 16.95
CA LEU A 102 -0.83 7.72 18.22
C LEU A 102 -1.20 6.22 18.23
N ASN A 103 -2.15 5.80 17.40
CA ASN A 103 -2.62 4.41 17.30
C ASN A 103 -2.17 3.72 16.02
N GLN A 104 -1.28 4.33 15.25
CA GLN A 104 -0.57 3.62 14.19
C GLN A 104 0.48 2.74 14.86
N GLU A 105 0.49 1.44 14.54
CA GLU A 105 1.64 0.60 14.86
C GLU A 105 2.90 1.28 14.30
N PRO A 106 4.04 1.19 15.00
CA PRO A 106 5.30 1.72 14.50
C PRO A 106 5.54 1.08 13.14
N THR A 107 5.27 1.84 12.08
CA THR A 107 5.74 1.48 10.76
C THR A 107 7.23 1.60 10.94
N VAL A 108 7.93 0.46 10.95
CA VAL A 108 9.38 0.41 11.10
C VAL A 108 9.92 1.41 10.09
N MET A 109 10.30 2.58 10.60
CA MET A 109 11.12 3.51 9.87
C MET A 109 12.48 2.84 9.94
N GLU A 110 12.74 1.94 8.99
CA GLU A 110 14.09 1.54 8.66
C GLU A 110 14.79 2.82 8.23
N ALA A 111 15.51 3.38 9.21
CA ALA A 111 16.55 4.33 8.99
C ALA A 111 17.72 3.59 8.31
N GLU A 112 18.36 4.31 7.40
CA GLU A 112 19.60 4.00 6.66
C GLU A 112 19.45 3.30 5.31
#